data_AF-A0A4R3X0E1-F1
#
_entry.id   AF-A0A4R3X0E1-F1
#
_cell.length_a   1.000
_cell.length_b   1.000
_cell.length_c   1.000
_cell.angle_alpha   90.00
_cell.angle_beta   90.00
_cell.angle_gamma   90.00
#
_symmetry.space_group_name_H-M   'P 1'
#
loop_
_entity.id
_entity.type
_entity.pdbx_description
1 polymer ?
#
loop_
_entity_poly.entity_id
_entity_poly.type
_entity_poly.pdbx_seq_one_letter_code
_entity_poly.pdbx_strand_id
1 'polypeptide(L)'
;MAVVNNARGAQELVKHEGSLAAYVWRFEPNASQLSPPQTASVSAASVAMSKDLKRRGWSFVGPTTVYAFMQAMGLINDHAES
;
A
#
# COMPACT_ATOMS: atom_id res chain seq x y z
N MET A 1 9.09 -2.58 19.17
CA MET A 1 9.78 -1.39 18.60
C MET A 1 9.41 -1.08 17.15
N ALA A 2 8.81 -2.01 16.39
CA ALA A 2 8.40 -1.77 15.00
C ALA A 2 7.45 -0.57 14.81
N VAL A 3 6.51 -0.35 15.75
CA VAL A 3 5.59 0.79 15.71
C VAL A 3 6.33 2.14 15.75
N VAL A 4 7.35 2.26 16.61
CA VAL A 4 8.16 3.49 16.72
C VAL A 4 8.98 3.72 15.46
N ASN A 5 9.57 2.67 14.89
CA ASN A 5 10.32 2.76 13.64
C ASN A 5 9.42 3.15 12.46
N ASN A 6 8.25 2.52 12.34
CA ASN A 6 7.28 2.85 11.29
C ASN A 6 6.74 4.29 11.46
N ALA A 7 6.51 4.75 12.69
CA ALA A 7 6.08 6.13 12.94
C ALA A 7 7.13 7.17 12.49
N ARG A 8 8.42 6.91 12.76
CA ARG A 8 9.51 7.75 12.23
C ARG A 8 9.58 7.69 10.70
N GLY A 9 9.45 6.48 10.14
CA GLY A 9 9.39 6.27 8.68
C GLY A 9 8.23 7.05 8.02
N ALA A 10 7.08 7.13 8.69
CA ALA A 10 5.93 7.90 8.21
C ALA A 10 6.23 9.40 8.19
N GLN A 11 6.88 9.94 9.21
CA GLN A 11 7.27 11.36 9.25
C GLN A 11 8.23 11.72 8.11
N GLU A 12 9.25 10.90 7.87
CA GLU A 12 10.19 11.12 6.76
C GLU A 12 9.50 10.98 5.39
N LEU A 13 8.63 10.00 5.26
CA LEU A 13 7.86 9.80 4.03
C LEU A 13 6.96 11.01 3.73
N VAL A 14 6.28 11.56 4.73
CA VAL A 14 5.48 12.78 4.58
C VAL A 14 6.34 13.98 4.18
N LYS A 15 7.56 14.13 4.71
CA LYS A 15 8.47 15.20 4.31
C LYS A 15 8.86 15.11 2.82
N HIS A 16 9.04 13.91 2.29
CA HIS A 16 9.44 13.69 0.90
C HIS A 16 8.28 13.68 -0.09
N GLU A 17 7.14 13.13 0.30
CA GLU A 17 5.99 12.85 -0.57
C GLU A 17 4.82 13.82 -0.33
N GLY A 18 4.94 14.71 0.63
CA GLY A 18 3.91 15.66 1.06
C GLY A 18 2.83 15.05 1.95
N SER A 19 2.43 13.79 1.71
CA SER A 19 1.52 13.05 2.60
C SER A 19 1.62 11.53 2.40
N LEU A 20 1.16 10.76 3.39
CA LEU A 20 0.99 9.31 3.25
C LEU A 20 0.03 8.96 2.12
N ALA A 21 -1.08 9.69 1.99
CA ALA A 21 -2.07 9.47 0.94
C ALA A 21 -1.45 9.68 -0.46
N ALA A 22 -0.71 10.77 -0.66
CA ALA A 22 -0.03 11.04 -1.92
C ALA A 22 0.96 9.93 -2.28
N TYR A 23 1.77 9.46 -1.32
CA TYR A 23 2.66 8.33 -1.55
C TYR A 23 1.90 7.07 -1.97
N VAL A 24 0.83 6.74 -1.25
CA VAL A 24 0.04 5.54 -1.48
C VAL A 24 -0.64 5.58 -2.85
N TRP A 25 -1.23 6.71 -3.24
CA TRP A 25 -1.88 6.93 -4.53
C TRP A 25 -0.95 6.76 -5.73
N ARG A 26 0.37 6.93 -5.58
CA ARG A 26 1.35 6.67 -6.65
C ARG A 26 1.39 5.19 -7.08
N PHE A 27 0.88 4.30 -6.24
CA PHE A 27 0.78 2.86 -6.51
C PHE A 27 -0.63 2.44 -6.91
N GLU A 28 -1.54 3.38 -7.19
CA GLU A 28 -2.86 3.06 -7.71
C GLU A 28 -2.73 2.18 -8.96
N PRO A 29 -3.25 0.93 -8.93
CA PRO A 29 -3.21 0.06 -10.10
C PRO A 29 -4.16 0.58 -11.17
N ASN A 30 -3.76 0.49 -12.44
CA ASN A 30 -4.71 0.75 -13.53
C ASN A 30 -5.85 -0.27 -13.48
N ALA A 31 -7.05 0.11 -13.92
CA ALA A 31 -8.23 -0.76 -13.92
C ALA A 31 -7.99 -2.10 -14.65
N SER A 32 -7.09 -2.13 -15.65
CA SER A 32 -6.68 -3.33 -16.38
C SER A 32 -5.74 -4.27 -15.62
N GLN A 33 -5.19 -3.84 -14.49
CA GLN A 33 -4.24 -4.58 -13.64
C GLN A 33 -4.90 -5.15 -12.37
N LEU A 34 -6.20 -4.89 -12.20
CA LEU A 34 -6.99 -5.41 -11.10
C LEU A 34 -7.53 -6.80 -11.48
N SER A 35 -7.02 -7.83 -10.79
CA SER A 35 -7.66 -9.16 -10.80
C SER A 35 -9.01 -9.09 -10.07
N PRO A 36 -9.95 -10.02 -10.33
CA PRO A 36 -11.22 -10.09 -9.60
C PRO A 36 -10.97 -10.09 -8.08
N PRO A 37 -11.62 -9.20 -7.31
CA PRO A 37 -11.26 -8.92 -5.91
C PRO A 37 -11.39 -10.14 -4.99
N GLN A 38 -12.27 -11.09 -5.31
CA GLN A 38 -12.65 -12.19 -4.43
C GLN A 38 -11.59 -13.29 -4.26
N THR A 39 -10.53 -13.30 -5.06
CA THR A 39 -9.49 -14.35 -5.00
C THR A 39 -8.06 -13.83 -4.81
N ALA A 40 -7.86 -12.51 -4.86
CA ALA A 40 -6.52 -11.93 -4.77
C ALA A 40 -6.17 -11.56 -3.32
N SER A 41 -5.06 -12.11 -2.81
CA SER A 41 -4.44 -11.69 -1.54
C SER A 41 -3.20 -10.82 -1.72
N VAL A 42 -2.82 -10.56 -2.98
CA VAL A 42 -1.70 -9.73 -3.42
C VAL A 42 -2.01 -9.14 -4.79
N SER A 43 -1.39 -8.01 -5.13
CA SER A 43 -1.41 -7.43 -6.47
C SER A 43 -0.02 -6.98 -6.88
N ALA A 44 0.19 -6.71 -8.18
CA ALA A 44 1.45 -6.12 -8.64
C ALA A 44 1.77 -4.81 -7.90
N ALA A 45 0.75 -4.00 -7.64
CA ALA A 45 0.87 -2.77 -6.87
C ALA A 45 1.24 -3.02 -5.40
N SER A 46 0.61 -3.99 -4.73
CA SER A 46 0.93 -4.30 -3.33
C SER A 46 2.36 -4.87 -3.17
N VAL A 47 2.82 -5.64 -4.15
CA VAL A 47 4.21 -6.13 -4.21
C VAL A 47 5.19 -4.97 -4.41
N ALA A 48 4.89 -4.03 -5.32
CA ALA A 48 5.73 -2.86 -5.57
C ALA A 48 5.85 -1.96 -4.32
N MET A 49 4.72 -1.64 -3.69
CA MET A 49 4.70 -0.82 -2.47
C MET A 49 5.37 -1.55 -1.29
N SER A 50 5.13 -2.86 -1.12
CA SER A 50 5.81 -3.66 -0.10
C SER A 50 7.33 -3.61 -0.24
N LYS A 51 7.86 -3.73 -1.46
CA LYS A 51 9.31 -3.64 -1.73
C LYS A 51 9.84 -2.25 -1.40
N ASP A 52 9.14 -1.18 -1.78
CA ASP A 52 9.60 0.18 -1.51
C ASP A 52 9.59 0.50 -0.01
N LEU A 53 8.53 0.14 0.71
CA LEU A 53 8.46 0.30 2.17
C LEU A 53 9.56 -0.48 2.90
N LYS A 54 9.82 -1.74 2.50
CA LYS A 54 10.94 -2.53 3.04
C LYS A 54 12.29 -1.85 2.81
N ARG A 55 12.53 -1.31 1.60
CA ARG A 55 13.76 -0.56 1.28
C ARG A 55 13.91 0.71 2.13
N ARG A 56 12.81 1.32 2.52
CA ARG A 56 12.75 2.47 3.44
C ARG A 56 12.84 2.07 4.93
N GLY A 57 13.05 0.79 5.24
CA GLY A 57 13.24 0.30 6.61
C GLY A 57 11.94 0.03 7.38
N TRP A 58 10.79 0.01 6.72
CA TRP A 58 9.53 -0.32 7.37
C TRP A 58 9.46 -1.80 7.73
N SER A 59 8.81 -2.09 8.86
CA SER A 59 8.60 -3.45 9.37
C SER A 59 7.13 -3.85 9.25
N PHE A 60 6.87 -5.15 9.09
CA PHE A 60 5.51 -5.74 8.92
C PHE A 60 4.75 -5.28 7.66
N VAL A 61 5.47 -4.85 6.62
CA VAL A 61 4.91 -4.39 5.35
C VAL A 61 5.02 -5.46 4.26
N GLY A 62 4.55 -6.67 4.53
CA GLY A 62 4.51 -7.76 3.54
C GLY A 62 3.48 -7.49 2.42
N PRO A 63 3.61 -8.10 1.23
CA PRO A 63 2.70 -7.84 0.10
C PRO A 63 1.21 -8.04 0.41
N THR A 64 0.88 -9.02 1.26
CA THR A 64 -0.50 -9.29 1.71
C THR A 64 -0.99 -8.21 2.70
N THR A 65 -0.16 -7.80 3.66
CA THR A 65 -0.50 -6.70 4.58
C THR A 65 -0.72 -5.40 3.83
N VAL A 66 0.15 -5.11 2.85
CA VAL A 66 0.04 -3.92 2.01
C VAL A 66 -1.19 -4.01 1.10
N TYR A 67 -1.52 -5.19 0.58
CA TYR A 67 -2.74 -5.39 -0.21
C TYR A 67 -4.00 -5.08 0.62
N ALA A 68 -4.11 -5.64 1.83
CA ALA A 68 -5.22 -5.36 2.73
C ALA A 68 -5.30 -3.87 3.12
N PHE A 69 -4.15 -3.22 3.33
CA PHE A 69 -4.08 -1.77 3.55
C PHE A 69 -4.60 -0.98 2.34
N MET A 70 -4.21 -1.37 1.12
CA MET A 70 -4.68 -0.72 -0.11
C MET A 70 -6.19 -0.88 -0.31
N GLN A 71 -6.75 -2.04 0.03
CA GLN A 71 -8.20 -2.27 0.04
C GLN A 71 -8.90 -1.37 1.08
N ALA A 72 -8.39 -1.31 2.31
CA ALA A 72 -8.96 -0.48 3.37
C ALA A 72 -8.93 1.03 3.06
N MET A 73 -7.92 1.46 2.28
CA MET A 73 -7.77 2.83 1.82
C MET A 73 -8.56 3.15 0.53
N GLY A 74 -9.18 2.15 -0.10
CA GLY A 74 -9.96 2.32 -1.34
C GLY A 74 -9.14 2.42 -2.63
N LEU A 75 -7.84 2.07 -2.63
CA LEU A 75 -7.01 2.01 -3.86
C LEU A 75 -7.40 0.84 -4.77
N ILE A 76 -7.86 -0.22 -4.13
CA ILE A 76 -8.28 -1.44 -4.80
C ILE A 76 -9.77 -1.51 -4.53
N ASN A 77 -10.55 -1.08 -5.54
CA ASN A 77 -12.00 -1.05 -5.43
C ASN A 77 -12.55 -2.47 -5.35
N ASP A 78 -13.20 -2.76 -4.23
CA ASP A 78 -14.11 -3.88 -3.99
C ASP A 78 -15.56 -3.35 -3.83
N HIS A 79 -15.84 -2.17 -4.38
CA HIS A 79 -17.22 -1.76 -4.60
C HIS A 79 -17.74 -2.57 -5.78
N ALA A 80 -18.16 -3.80 -5.47
CA ALA A 80 -19.19 -4.49 -6.22
C ALA A 80 -20.26 -3.44 -6.55
N GLU A 81 -20.46 -3.23 -7.85
CA GLU A 81 -21.49 -2.37 -8.39
C GLU A 81 -22.80 -2.58 -7.61
N SER A 82 -23.35 -1.49 -7.08
CA SER A 82 -24.79 -1.42 -6.80
C SER A 82 -25.48 -0.84 -8.02
#